data_AF-A0A9P1MCU8-F1
#
_entry.id   AF-A0A9P1MCU8-F1
#
_cell.length_a   1.000
_cell.length_b   1.000
_cell.length_c   1.000
_cell.angle_alpha   90.00
_cell.angle_beta   90.00
_cell.angle_gamma   90.00
#
_symmetry.space_group_name_H-M   'P 1'
#
loop_
_entity.id
_entity.type
_entity.pdbx_description
1 polymer ?
#
loop_
_entity_poly.entity_id
_entity_poly.type
_entity_poly.pdbx_seq_one_letter_code
_entity_poly.pdbx_strand_id
1 'polypeptide(L)'
;MWLDRSKDGSSFHDLTNNDLNTDFDFDGQSLYEFVSRASKNSDNVQIVQGCELESTDLEILRTSITECDGVLSSVESNFTSFRNELASVSADIESLQHRSAALNIRLENRKAIEKSLSPVVEDLSVPPVIVAKLVDGQIDESWIKALGEIDKRLTAYRRDTSSSAQNKAWTDLGPLLDKLVLKVIHFARLDMIFLTNDRR
;
A
#
# COMPACT_ATOMS: atom_id res chain seq x y z
N MET A 1 24.50 -29.68 -16.55
CA MET A 1 24.26 -29.26 -17.95
C MET A 1 25.06 -27.99 -18.20
N TRP A 2 26.35 -28.16 -18.47
CA TRP A 2 27.18 -27.17 -19.15
C TRP A 2 27.70 -27.92 -20.37
N LEU A 3 27.32 -27.47 -21.55
CA LEU A 3 27.71 -28.06 -22.83
C LEU A 3 29.18 -27.76 -23.11
N ASP A 4 29.90 -28.82 -23.46
CA ASP A 4 30.67 -28.94 -24.70
C ASP A 4 31.19 -27.63 -25.31
N ARG A 5 32.47 -27.35 -25.07
CA ARG A 5 33.28 -26.55 -26.00
C ARG A 5 34.36 -27.46 -26.57
N SER A 6 33.96 -28.22 -27.58
CA SER A 6 34.83 -28.94 -28.50
C SER A 6 35.80 -27.98 -29.20
N LYS A 7 37.05 -28.43 -29.24
CA LYS A 7 38.11 -28.12 -30.23
C LYS A 7 38.39 -26.64 -30.49
N ASP A 8 39.43 -26.15 -29.83
CA ASP A 8 40.41 -25.33 -30.54
C ASP A 8 41.71 -26.13 -30.65
N GLY A 9 42.13 -26.35 -31.90
CA GLY A 9 43.31 -27.12 -32.25
C GLY A 9 44.58 -26.34 -31.95
N SER A 10 44.99 -26.31 -30.69
CA SER A 10 46.39 -26.12 -30.35
C SER A 10 47.03 -27.51 -30.30
N SER A 11 47.64 -27.91 -31.41
CA SER A 11 48.66 -28.97 -31.37
C SER A 11 49.81 -28.42 -30.52
N PHE A 12 49.75 -28.60 -29.20
CA PHE A 12 50.93 -28.55 -28.37
C PHE A 12 51.88 -29.61 -28.93
N HIS A 13 52.83 -29.17 -29.74
CA HIS A 13 53.98 -29.98 -30.09
C HIS A 13 54.71 -30.26 -28.77
N ASP A 14 54.52 -31.46 -28.23
CA ASP A 14 55.37 -31.98 -27.16
C ASP A 14 56.81 -31.91 -27.69
N LEU A 15 57.64 -31.12 -27.02
CA LEU A 15 59.05 -30.97 -27.36
C LEU A 15 59.68 -32.36 -27.37
N THR A 16 60.00 -32.85 -28.56
CA THR A 16 60.63 -34.15 -28.70
C THR A 16 62.12 -34.00 -28.41
N ASN A 17 62.78 -35.07 -27.95
CA ASN A 17 64.24 -35.05 -27.80
C ASN A 17 64.96 -34.71 -29.11
N ASN A 18 64.30 -34.83 -30.27
CA ASN A 18 64.84 -34.43 -31.56
C ASN A 18 64.87 -32.90 -31.75
N ASP A 19 63.94 -32.15 -31.12
CA ASP A 19 63.93 -30.69 -31.12
C ASP A 19 65.11 -30.11 -30.31
N LEU A 20 65.52 -30.84 -29.26
CA LEU A 20 66.68 -30.51 -28.43
C LEU A 20 68.01 -31.04 -29.00
N ASN A 21 67.96 -31.95 -29.97
CA ASN A 21 69.14 -32.57 -30.58
C ASN A 21 69.48 -31.93 -31.93
N THR A 22 69.37 -30.60 -31.98
CA THR A 22 69.94 -29.80 -33.06
C THR A 22 71.36 -29.45 -32.64
N ASP A 23 72.35 -29.92 -33.39
CA ASP A 23 73.73 -29.47 -33.27
C ASP A 23 73.76 -28.01 -33.72
N PHE A 24 73.56 -27.10 -32.76
CA PHE A 24 73.42 -25.68 -33.04
C PHE A 24 74.82 -25.12 -33.29
N ASP A 25 75.22 -25.09 -34.56
CA ASP A 25 76.49 -24.52 -34.97
C ASP A 25 76.43 -22.98 -34.85
N PHE A 26 77.01 -22.46 -33.76
CA PHE A 26 77.16 -21.02 -33.53
C PHE A 26 78.36 -20.43 -34.31
N ASP A 27 78.85 -21.11 -35.36
CA ASP A 27 80.00 -20.67 -36.17
C ASP A 27 81.26 -20.47 -35.30
N GLY A 28 81.38 -21.29 -34.25
CA GLY A 28 82.43 -21.20 -33.23
C GLY A 28 82.33 -20.00 -32.27
N GLN A 29 81.25 -19.22 -32.29
CA GLN A 29 81.07 -18.07 -31.40
C GLN A 29 80.39 -18.45 -30.09
N SER A 30 80.67 -17.69 -29.03
CA SER A 30 79.92 -17.83 -27.78
C SER A 30 78.47 -17.34 -27.96
N LEU A 31 77.53 -17.97 -27.26
CA LEU A 31 76.10 -17.61 -27.31
C LEU A 31 75.86 -16.12 -27.00
N TYR A 32 76.69 -15.54 -26.14
CA TYR A 32 76.69 -14.11 -25.82
C TYR A 32 77.09 -13.23 -27.02
N GLU A 33 78.07 -13.65 -27.81
CA GLU A 33 78.57 -12.94 -28.99
C GLU A 33 77.58 -13.04 -30.16
N PHE A 34 76.94 -14.20 -30.34
CA PHE A 34 75.88 -14.40 -31.32
C PHE A 34 74.65 -13.51 -31.05
N VAL A 35 74.18 -13.44 -29.80
CA VAL A 35 73.07 -12.55 -29.40
C VAL A 35 73.46 -11.08 -29.57
N SER A 36 74.69 -10.70 -29.22
CA SER A 36 75.20 -9.33 -29.40
C SER A 36 75.27 -8.91 -30.88
N ARG A 37 75.45 -9.87 -31.80
CA ARG A 37 75.43 -9.65 -33.25
C ARG A 37 74.01 -9.65 -33.81
N ALA A 38 73.13 -10.55 -33.34
CA ALA A 38 71.72 -10.57 -33.71
C ALA A 38 70.99 -9.29 -33.27
N SER A 39 71.38 -8.68 -32.15
CA SER A 39 70.90 -7.37 -31.71
C SER A 39 71.32 -6.22 -32.63
N LYS A 40 72.32 -6.42 -33.50
CA LYS A 40 72.74 -5.43 -34.52
C LYS A 40 72.03 -5.62 -35.86
N ASN A 41 71.26 -6.70 -36.05
CA ASN A 41 70.43 -6.88 -37.22
C ASN A 41 69.12 -6.08 -37.05
N SER A 42 68.96 -5.05 -37.89
CA SER A 42 67.81 -4.13 -37.91
C SER A 42 66.44 -4.83 -38.03
N ASP A 43 66.40 -6.03 -38.62
CA ASP A 43 65.15 -6.74 -38.91
C ASP A 43 64.51 -7.39 -37.66
N ASN A 44 65.32 -7.81 -36.67
CA ASN A 44 64.79 -8.32 -35.39
C ASN A 44 64.29 -7.19 -34.48
N VAL A 45 64.89 -6.00 -34.60
CA VAL A 45 64.41 -4.81 -33.87
C VAL A 45 63.02 -4.41 -34.35
N GLN A 46 62.74 -4.52 -35.66
CA GLN A 46 61.41 -4.21 -36.21
C GLN A 46 60.32 -5.23 -35.83
N ILE A 47 60.63 -6.53 -35.75
CA ILE A 47 59.66 -7.56 -35.35
C ILE A 47 59.34 -7.45 -33.85
N VAL A 48 60.37 -7.24 -33.01
CA VAL A 48 60.19 -7.02 -31.57
C VAL A 48 59.41 -5.73 -31.32
N GLN A 49 59.74 -4.65 -32.02
CA GLN A 49 59.06 -3.36 -31.88
C GLN A 49 57.62 -3.38 -32.43
N GLY A 50 57.34 -4.15 -33.49
CA GLY A 50 55.98 -4.38 -33.98
C GLY A 50 55.12 -5.20 -33.00
N CYS A 51 55.73 -6.22 -32.37
CA CYS A 51 55.08 -7.03 -31.34
C CYS A 51 54.83 -6.23 -30.05
N GLU A 52 55.75 -5.33 -29.68
CA GLU A 52 55.58 -4.39 -28.57
C GLU A 52 54.44 -3.41 -28.83
N LEU A 53 54.31 -2.89 -30.07
CA LEU A 53 53.21 -1.99 -30.45
C LEU A 53 51.84 -2.69 -30.40
N GLU A 54 51.70 -3.88 -30.98
CA GLU A 54 50.47 -4.67 -30.87
C GLU A 54 50.14 -5.02 -29.40
N SER A 55 51.15 -5.26 -28.56
CA SER A 55 50.94 -5.47 -27.13
C SER A 55 50.42 -4.20 -26.42
N THR A 56 50.84 -3.01 -26.84
CA THR A 56 50.33 -1.75 -26.26
C THR A 56 48.89 -1.47 -26.66
N ASP A 57 48.51 -1.75 -27.91
CA ASP A 57 47.14 -1.57 -28.39
C ASP A 57 46.17 -2.55 -27.70
N LEU A 58 46.62 -3.79 -27.46
CA LEU A 58 45.86 -4.77 -26.68
C LEU A 58 45.64 -4.31 -25.24
N GLU A 59 46.64 -3.71 -24.58
CA GLU A 59 46.50 -3.18 -23.22
C GLU A 59 45.60 -1.94 -23.14
N ILE A 60 45.62 -1.07 -24.16
CA ILE A 60 44.68 0.06 -24.26
C ILE A 60 43.24 -0.45 -24.39
N LEU A 61 43.01 -1.43 -25.27
CA LEU A 61 41.68 -2.04 -25.43
C LEU A 61 41.23 -2.72 -24.13
N ARG A 62 42.13 -3.42 -23.44
CA ARG A 62 41.83 -4.08 -22.17
C ARG A 62 41.44 -3.08 -21.09
N THR A 63 42.14 -1.95 -21.04
CA THR A 63 41.83 -0.83 -20.14
C THR A 63 40.45 -0.26 -20.47
N SER A 64 40.15 -0.02 -21.75
CA SER A 64 38.84 0.48 -22.19
C SER A 64 37.68 -0.49 -21.89
N ILE A 65 37.89 -1.80 -22.05
CA ILE A 65 36.90 -2.81 -21.66
C ILE A 65 36.66 -2.77 -20.15
N THR A 66 37.72 -2.61 -19.36
CA THR A 66 37.61 -2.54 -17.90
C THR A 66 36.88 -1.27 -17.44
N GLU A 67 37.10 -0.14 -18.12
CA GLU A 67 36.36 1.10 -17.90
C GLU A 67 34.88 0.94 -18.27
N CYS A 68 34.57 0.29 -19.41
CA CYS A 68 33.22 -0.05 -19.81
C CYS A 68 32.52 -0.95 -18.78
N ASP A 69 33.20 -1.97 -18.25
CA ASP A 69 32.68 -2.83 -17.19
C ASP A 69 32.39 -2.05 -15.91
N GLY A 70 33.23 -1.07 -15.56
CA GLY A 70 32.98 -0.15 -14.44
C GLY A 70 31.70 0.67 -14.62
N VAL A 71 31.46 1.18 -15.83
CA VAL A 71 30.21 1.89 -16.16
C VAL A 71 29.02 0.93 -16.11
N LEU A 72 29.15 -0.28 -16.66
CA LEU A 72 28.07 -1.28 -16.64
C LEU A 72 27.70 -1.69 -15.22
N SER A 73 28.69 -1.89 -14.34
CA SER A 73 28.50 -2.20 -12.92
C SER A 73 27.76 -1.08 -12.19
N SER A 74 28.08 0.18 -12.48
CA SER A 74 27.37 1.33 -11.93
C SER A 74 25.89 1.36 -12.37
N VAL A 75 25.64 1.08 -13.65
CA VAL A 75 24.28 0.99 -14.20
C VAL A 75 23.50 -0.18 -13.59
N GLU A 76 24.13 -1.35 -13.44
CA GLU A 76 23.53 -2.53 -12.80
C GLU A 76 23.16 -2.25 -11.34
N SER A 77 24.06 -1.62 -10.58
CA SER A 77 23.80 -1.19 -9.20
C SER A 77 22.62 -0.23 -9.11
N ASN A 78 22.57 0.75 -10.02
CA ASN A 78 21.48 1.71 -10.08
C ASN A 78 20.13 1.04 -10.40
N PHE A 79 20.08 0.15 -11.40
CA PHE A 79 18.87 -0.63 -11.71
C PHE A 79 18.45 -1.55 -10.58
N THR A 80 19.40 -2.11 -9.84
CA THR A 80 19.11 -2.93 -8.67
C THR A 80 18.49 -2.09 -7.55
N SER A 81 18.99 -0.87 -7.31
CA SER A 81 18.39 0.08 -6.38
C SER A 81 16.96 0.43 -6.82
N PHE A 82 16.77 0.84 -8.08
CA PHE A 82 15.45 1.17 -8.61
C PHE A 82 14.45 0.01 -8.49
N ARG A 83 14.89 -1.23 -8.77
CA ARG A 83 14.05 -2.42 -8.60
C ARG A 83 13.63 -2.62 -7.15
N ASN A 84 14.55 -2.41 -6.21
CA ASN A 84 14.26 -2.54 -4.77
C ASN A 84 13.33 -1.42 -4.29
N GLU A 85 13.53 -0.19 -4.75
CA GLU A 85 12.66 0.94 -4.47
C GLU A 85 11.24 0.73 -5.02
N LEU A 86 11.12 0.24 -6.26
CA LEU A 86 9.82 -0.13 -6.83
C LEU A 86 9.15 -1.27 -6.06
N ALA A 87 9.90 -2.26 -5.59
CA ALA A 87 9.37 -3.32 -4.75
C ALA A 87 8.86 -2.77 -3.40
N SER A 88 9.60 -1.85 -2.77
CA SER A 88 9.19 -1.18 -1.54
C SER A 88 7.92 -0.36 -1.75
N VAL A 89 7.88 0.48 -2.79
CA VAL A 89 6.71 1.31 -3.10
C VAL A 89 5.50 0.45 -3.43
N SER A 90 5.70 -0.67 -4.13
CA SER A 90 4.61 -1.61 -4.43
C SER A 90 4.03 -2.23 -3.15
N ALA A 91 4.89 -2.62 -2.20
CA ALA A 91 4.45 -3.13 -0.91
C ALA A 91 3.70 -2.05 -0.09
N ASP A 92 4.15 -0.80 -0.14
CA ASP A 92 3.47 0.32 0.52
C ASP A 92 2.08 0.60 -0.09
N ILE A 93 1.96 0.53 -1.42
CA ILE A 93 0.68 0.65 -2.11
C ILE A 93 -0.27 -0.48 -1.70
N GLU A 94 0.22 -1.73 -1.65
CA GLU A 94 -0.58 -2.87 -1.20
C GLU A 94 -1.04 -2.70 0.25
N SER A 95 -0.15 -2.25 1.13
CA SER A 95 -0.48 -1.93 2.53
C SER A 95 -1.56 -0.85 2.65
N LEU A 96 -1.45 0.23 1.87
CA LEU A 96 -2.46 1.29 1.81
C LEU A 96 -3.80 0.77 1.28
N GLN A 97 -3.80 -0.08 0.25
CA GLN A 97 -5.00 -0.72 -0.27
C GLN A 97 -5.67 -1.62 0.77
N HIS A 98 -4.90 -2.47 1.46
CA HIS A 98 -5.41 -3.31 2.52
C HIS A 98 -6.04 -2.48 3.66
N ARG A 99 -5.36 -1.41 4.09
CA ARG A 99 -5.86 -0.51 5.12
C ARG A 99 -7.11 0.24 4.67
N SER A 100 -7.18 0.67 3.41
CA SER A 100 -8.36 1.29 2.81
C SER A 100 -9.56 0.34 2.80
N ALA A 101 -9.36 -0.91 2.37
CA ALA A 101 -10.40 -1.93 2.36
C ALA A 101 -10.92 -2.22 3.78
N ALA A 102 -10.02 -2.34 4.76
CA ALA A 102 -10.39 -2.53 6.16
C ALA A 102 -11.23 -1.37 6.71
N LEU A 103 -10.88 -0.12 6.37
CA LEU A 103 -11.67 1.05 6.76
C LEU A 103 -13.04 1.06 6.08
N ASN A 104 -13.12 0.68 4.80
CA ASN A 104 -14.39 0.58 4.08
C ASN A 104 -15.33 -0.43 4.73
N ILE A 105 -14.82 -1.61 5.12
CA ILE A 105 -15.61 -2.62 5.85
C ILE A 105 -16.12 -2.05 7.18
N ARG A 106 -15.26 -1.37 7.96
CA ARG A 106 -15.67 -0.75 9.24
C ARG A 106 -16.75 0.30 9.05
N LEU A 107 -16.66 1.08 7.98
CA LEU A 107 -17.62 2.11 7.64
C LEU A 107 -18.97 1.50 7.25
N GLU A 108 -18.97 0.45 6.42
CA GLU A 108 -20.20 -0.26 6.05
C GLU A 108 -20.85 -0.96 7.25
N ASN A 109 -20.06 -1.57 8.14
CA ASN A 109 -20.57 -2.11 9.41
C ASN A 109 -21.24 -1.02 10.26
N ARG A 110 -20.61 0.17 10.36
CA ARG A 110 -21.18 1.29 11.11
C ARG A 110 -22.48 1.79 10.48
N LYS A 111 -22.53 1.94 9.15
CA LYS A 111 -23.76 2.32 8.43
C LYS A 111 -24.88 1.31 8.62
N ALA A 112 -24.55 0.02 8.59
CA ALA A 112 -25.54 -1.04 8.80
C ALA A 112 -26.15 -0.96 10.21
N ILE A 113 -25.30 -0.76 11.23
CA ILE A 113 -25.75 -0.54 12.61
C ILE A 113 -26.58 0.74 12.71
N GLU A 114 -26.10 1.85 12.16
CA GLU A 114 -26.82 3.13 12.16
C GLU A 114 -28.18 3.01 11.49
N LYS A 115 -28.29 2.33 10.35
CA LYS A 115 -29.55 2.08 9.67
C LYS A 115 -30.53 1.27 10.52
N SER A 116 -30.02 0.29 11.28
CA SER A 116 -30.84 -0.53 12.16
C SER A 116 -31.27 0.20 13.45
N LEU A 117 -30.39 1.07 13.98
CA LEU A 117 -30.58 1.75 15.26
C LEU A 117 -31.32 3.08 15.11
N SER A 118 -31.18 3.77 13.97
CA SER A 118 -31.83 5.05 13.66
C SER A 118 -33.35 5.03 13.93
N PRO A 119 -34.15 4.07 13.42
CA PRO A 119 -35.59 4.05 13.70
C PRO A 119 -35.90 3.80 15.18
N VAL A 120 -35.11 2.96 15.86
CA VAL A 120 -35.30 2.67 17.30
C VAL A 120 -35.00 3.91 18.14
N VAL A 121 -33.96 4.67 17.78
CA VAL A 121 -33.60 5.92 18.46
C VAL A 121 -34.60 7.03 18.17
N GLU A 122 -35.12 7.13 16.95
CA GLU A 122 -36.16 8.10 16.59
C GLU A 122 -37.46 7.87 17.39
N ASP A 123 -37.85 6.61 17.53
CA ASP A 123 -39.04 6.22 18.31
C ASP A 123 -38.85 6.47 19.82
N LEU A 124 -37.64 6.30 20.35
CA LEU A 124 -37.33 6.55 21.77
C LEU A 124 -37.09 8.04 22.08
N SER A 125 -36.62 8.82 21.09
CA SER A 125 -36.25 10.21 21.30
C SER A 125 -37.48 11.12 21.37
N VAL A 126 -37.65 11.79 22.51
CA VAL A 126 -38.67 12.82 22.71
C VAL A 126 -37.97 14.16 22.98
N PRO A 127 -37.98 15.11 22.02
CA PRO A 127 -37.42 16.44 22.24
C PRO A 127 -38.13 17.19 23.37
N PRO A 128 -37.39 17.77 24.35
CA PRO A 128 -37.98 18.55 25.45
C PRO A 128 -38.82 19.74 24.98
N VAL A 129 -38.51 20.29 23.80
CA VAL A 129 -39.27 21.39 23.18
C VAL A 129 -40.70 20.97 22.86
N ILE A 130 -40.92 19.73 22.41
CA ILE A 130 -42.25 19.18 22.14
C ILE A 130 -43.03 19.04 23.45
N VAL A 131 -42.36 18.55 24.50
CA VAL A 131 -42.94 18.41 25.84
C VAL A 131 -43.36 19.77 26.41
N ALA A 132 -42.50 20.78 26.34
CA ALA A 132 -42.81 22.12 26.82
C ALA A 132 -44.00 22.74 26.07
N LYS A 133 -44.05 22.59 24.74
CA LYS A 133 -45.19 23.06 23.93
C LYS A 133 -46.51 22.39 24.29
N LEU A 134 -46.48 21.11 24.63
CA LEU A 134 -47.70 20.36 24.97
C LEU A 134 -48.24 20.71 26.35
N VAL A 135 -47.37 21.12 27.27
CA VAL A 135 -47.72 21.38 28.67
C VAL A 135 -48.02 22.86 28.93
N ASP A 136 -47.26 23.78 28.32
CA ASP A 136 -47.32 25.21 28.61
C ASP A 136 -47.70 26.07 27.37
N GLY A 137 -47.87 25.45 26.20
CA GLY A 137 -48.20 26.15 24.95
C GLY A 137 -49.70 26.34 24.73
N GLN A 138 -50.07 27.18 23.77
CA GLN A 138 -51.46 27.36 23.33
C GLN A 138 -51.91 26.23 22.39
N ILE A 139 -53.22 25.93 22.38
CA ILE A 139 -53.80 24.90 21.51
C ILE A 139 -53.93 25.42 20.08
N ASP A 140 -52.82 25.33 19.34
CA ASP A 140 -52.72 25.69 17.92
C ASP A 140 -52.57 24.45 17.02
N GLU A 141 -52.59 24.64 15.70
CA GLU A 141 -52.29 23.57 14.73
C GLU A 141 -50.90 22.92 14.97
N SER A 142 -49.94 23.69 15.49
CA SER A 142 -48.62 23.18 15.87
C SER A 142 -48.64 22.27 17.10
N TRP A 143 -49.58 22.48 18.03
CA TRP A 143 -49.80 21.63 19.19
C TRP A 143 -50.42 20.29 18.78
N ILE A 144 -51.35 20.29 17.83
CA ILE A 144 -51.96 19.06 17.30
C ILE A 144 -50.90 18.19 16.60
N LYS A 145 -49.99 18.81 15.84
CA LYS A 145 -48.86 18.10 15.21
C LYS A 145 -47.91 17.51 16.26
N ALA A 146 -47.59 18.27 17.31
CA ALA A 146 -46.78 17.80 18.44
C ALA A 146 -47.45 16.63 19.19
N LEU A 147 -48.78 16.66 19.33
CA LEU A 147 -49.54 15.60 19.97
C LEU A 147 -49.53 14.32 19.13
N GLY A 148 -49.71 14.43 17.81
CA GLY A 148 -49.63 13.28 16.90
C GLY A 148 -48.28 12.59 16.94
N GLU A 149 -47.20 13.35 17.12
CA GLU A 149 -45.83 12.83 17.24
C GLU A 149 -45.62 12.06 18.56
N ILE A 150 -46.22 12.52 19.66
CA ILE A 150 -46.24 11.80 20.95
C ILE A 150 -47.14 10.56 20.89
N ASP A 151 -48.30 10.64 20.24
CA ASP A 151 -49.20 9.48 20.09
C ASP A 151 -48.55 8.38 19.25
N LYS A 152 -47.87 8.74 18.15
CA LYS A 152 -47.06 7.79 17.37
C LYS A 152 -46.05 7.05 18.25
N ARG A 153 -45.36 7.73 19.17
CA ARG A 153 -44.42 7.10 20.12
C ARG A 153 -45.11 6.22 21.15
N LEU A 154 -46.29 6.62 21.62
CA LEU A 154 -47.08 5.81 22.54
C LEU A 154 -47.59 4.53 21.85
N THR A 155 -47.94 4.59 20.57
CA THR A 155 -48.26 3.38 19.79
C THR A 155 -47.04 2.49 19.58
N ALA A 156 -45.84 3.08 19.40
CA ALA A 156 -44.59 2.32 19.31
C ALA A 156 -44.25 1.62 20.63
N TYR A 157 -44.35 2.33 21.76
CA TYR A 157 -44.21 1.74 23.09
C TYR A 157 -45.15 0.55 23.33
N ARG A 158 -46.43 0.69 22.96
CA ARG A 158 -47.42 -0.40 23.10
C ARG A 158 -47.10 -1.61 22.21
N ARG A 159 -46.57 -1.37 21.02
CA ARG A 159 -46.12 -2.44 20.11
C ARG A 159 -44.93 -3.19 20.69
N ASP A 160 -43.95 -2.48 21.22
CA ASP A 160 -42.71 -3.06 21.72
C ASP A 160 -42.89 -3.78 23.06
N THR A 161 -43.73 -3.27 23.96
CA THR A 161 -44.11 -3.95 25.22
C THR A 161 -44.86 -5.28 25.00
N SER A 162 -45.49 -5.45 23.83
CA SER A 162 -46.14 -6.70 23.42
C SER A 162 -45.13 -7.74 22.88
N SER A 163 -43.92 -7.30 22.55
CA SER A 163 -42.85 -8.18 22.10
C SER A 163 -41.97 -8.59 23.29
N SER A 164 -41.59 -9.86 23.36
CA SER A 164 -40.94 -10.48 24.53
C SER A 164 -39.57 -9.88 24.90
N ALA A 165 -39.01 -8.98 24.08
CA ALA A 165 -37.75 -8.31 24.32
C ALA A 165 -38.02 -6.92 24.93
N GLN A 166 -38.27 -6.88 26.24
CA GLN A 166 -38.45 -5.64 26.98
C GLN A 166 -37.13 -4.83 26.95
N ASN A 167 -37.05 -3.86 26.04
CA ASN A 167 -35.94 -2.92 26.02
C ASN A 167 -36.00 -2.06 27.29
N LYS A 168 -34.91 -2.05 28.08
CA LYS A 168 -34.78 -1.23 29.31
C LYS A 168 -35.09 0.25 29.08
N ALA A 169 -34.87 0.74 27.86
CA ALA A 169 -35.20 2.11 27.49
C ALA A 169 -36.71 2.39 27.54
N TRP A 170 -37.53 1.43 27.11
CA TRP A 170 -39.00 1.56 27.13
C TRP A 170 -39.58 1.39 28.54
N THR A 171 -38.93 0.59 29.41
CA THR A 171 -39.38 0.48 30.82
C THR A 171 -39.22 1.81 31.57
N ASP A 172 -38.22 2.61 31.22
CA ASP A 172 -37.99 3.92 31.83
C ASP A 172 -38.83 5.02 31.16
N LEU A 173 -39.00 4.98 29.83
CA LEU A 173 -39.76 6.00 29.10
C LEU A 173 -41.28 5.86 29.23
N GLY A 174 -41.80 4.62 29.31
CA GLY A 174 -43.23 4.33 29.44
C GLY A 174 -43.96 5.16 30.51
N PRO A 175 -43.55 5.11 31.79
CA PRO A 175 -44.21 5.88 32.85
C PRO A 175 -44.09 7.40 32.67
N LEU A 176 -43.03 7.89 32.03
CA LEU A 176 -42.86 9.31 31.73
C LEU A 176 -43.83 9.77 30.63
N LEU A 177 -44.04 8.92 29.62
CA LEU A 177 -44.96 9.19 28.53
C LEU A 177 -46.41 9.19 29.02
N ASP A 178 -46.79 8.23 29.87
CA ASP A 178 -48.11 8.19 30.50
C ASP A 178 -48.37 9.43 31.36
N LYS A 179 -47.37 9.87 32.13
CA LYS A 179 -47.45 11.10 32.93
C LYS A 179 -47.62 12.34 32.04
N LEU A 180 -46.92 12.40 30.90
CA LEU A 180 -47.07 13.47 29.93
C LEU A 180 -48.50 13.49 29.37
N VAL A 181 -49.02 12.35 28.94
CA VAL A 181 -50.40 12.22 28.42
C VAL A 181 -51.43 12.71 29.44
N LEU A 182 -51.30 12.30 30.70
CA LEU A 182 -52.20 12.77 31.76
C LEU A 182 -52.17 14.30 31.93
N LYS A 183 -50.98 14.91 31.87
CA LYS A 183 -50.83 16.36 32.00
C LYS A 183 -51.41 17.09 30.79
N VAL A 184 -51.24 16.54 29.59
CA VAL A 184 -51.80 17.07 28.35
C VAL A 184 -53.32 16.99 28.33
N ILE A 185 -53.91 15.87 28.76
CA ILE A 185 -55.37 15.72 28.89
C ILE A 185 -55.94 16.74 29.88
N HIS A 186 -55.27 16.92 31.02
CA HIS A 186 -55.66 17.90 32.01
C HIS A 186 -55.62 19.33 31.44
N PHE A 187 -54.54 19.68 30.75
CA PHE A 187 -54.39 20.97 30.07
C PHE A 187 -55.50 21.22 29.04
N ALA A 188 -55.75 20.27 28.14
CA ALA A 188 -56.80 20.37 27.13
C ALA A 188 -58.21 20.51 27.75
N ARG A 189 -58.47 19.82 28.86
CA ARG A 189 -59.73 19.96 29.61
C ARG A 189 -59.87 21.36 30.21
N LEU A 190 -58.82 21.89 30.83
CA LEU A 190 -58.86 23.23 31.42
C LEU A 190 -59.09 24.31 30.36
N ASP A 191 -58.41 24.21 29.23
CA ASP A 191 -58.58 25.15 28.12
C ASP A 191 -60.02 25.12 27.57
N MET A 192 -60.59 23.92 27.40
CA MET A 192 -62.00 23.78 27.01
C MET A 192 -62.94 24.42 28.04
N ILE A 193 -62.74 24.18 29.34
CA ILE A 193 -63.57 24.79 30.40
C ILE A 193 -63.45 26.32 30.36
N PHE A 194 -62.24 26.85 30.18
CA PHE A 194 -62.00 28.29 30.05
C PHE A 194 -62.76 28.87 28.86
N LEU A 195 -62.63 28.28 27.67
CA LEU A 195 -63.37 28.68 26.45
C LEU A 195 -64.89 28.55 26.57
N THR A 196 -65.38 27.68 27.46
CA THR A 196 -66.82 27.49 27.70
C THR A 196 -67.35 28.50 28.72
N ASN A 197 -66.53 28.90 29.70
CA ASN A 197 -66.87 29.89 30.71
C ASN A 197 -66.77 31.33 30.17
N ASP A 198 -65.85 31.60 29.25
CA ASP A 198 -65.69 32.91 28.60
C ASP A 198 -66.79 33.20 27.55
N ARG A 199 -67.59 32.18 27.20
CA ARG A 199 -68.70 32.27 26.23
C ARG A 199 -70.08 32.42 26.87
N ARG A 200 -70.15 32.54 28.20
CA ARG A 200 -71.37 32.68 28.98
C ARG A 200 -71.40 34.03 29.66
#